data_AF-A0A3L6JEK6-F1
#
_entry.id   AF-A0A3L6JEK6-F1
#
_cell.length_a   1.000
_cell.length_b   1.000
_cell.length_c   1.000
_cell.angle_alpha   90.00
_cell.angle_beta   90.00
_cell.angle_gamma   90.00
#
_symmetry.space_group_name_H-M   'P 1'
#
loop_
_entity.id
_entity.type
_entity.pdbx_description
1 polymer ?
#
loop_
_entity_poly.entity_id
_entity_poly.type
_entity_poly.pdbx_seq_one_letter_code
_entity_poly.pdbx_strand_id
1 'polypeptide(L)'
;MDAIDRTIIQMAYANCRISYEALARIVNLTPNAVKNRLHSLIDSHVLSQFLITYAPGAVGADSYHAIVLTNGTELSSDVVKKKSDTIHSSDILAQ
;
A
#
# COMPACT_ATOMS: atom_id res chain seq x y z
N MET A 1 -10.30 3.12 16.06
CA MET A 1 -9.87 4.15 15.09
C MET A 1 -10.81 5.33 15.21
N ASP A 2 -10.30 6.48 15.66
CA ASP A 2 -11.06 7.71 15.86
C ASP A 2 -10.92 8.70 14.67
N ALA A 3 -11.47 9.90 14.80
CA ALA A 3 -11.40 10.93 13.76
C ALA A 3 -9.96 11.46 13.55
N ILE A 4 -9.14 11.47 14.61
CA ILE A 4 -7.74 11.91 14.52
C ILE A 4 -6.93 10.89 13.73
N ASP A 5 -7.13 9.60 14.01
CA ASP A 5 -6.46 8.52 13.28
C ASP A 5 -6.75 8.61 11.77
N ARG A 6 -8.01 8.90 11.39
CA ARG A 6 -8.39 9.12 9.98
C ARG A 6 -7.62 10.27 9.34
N THR A 7 -7.51 11.39 10.05
CA THR A 7 -6.74 12.55 9.57
C THR A 7 -5.26 12.20 9.43
N ILE A 8 -4.67 11.48 10.39
CA ILE A 8 -3.27 11.02 10.32
C ILE A 8 -3.06 10.15 9.07
N ILE A 9 -3.96 9.18 8.83
CA ILE A 9 -3.91 8.30 7.65
C ILE A 9 -4.02 9.14 6.36
N GLN A 10 -4.95 10.07 6.30
CA GLN A 10 -5.15 10.91 5.10
C GLN A 10 -3.92 11.77 4.80
N MET A 11 -3.30 12.35 5.84
CA MET A 11 -2.07 13.13 5.67
C MET A 11 -0.87 12.25 5.27
N ALA A 12 -0.73 11.07 5.87
CA ALA A 12 0.32 10.12 5.53
C ALA A 12 0.15 9.53 4.11
N TYR A 13 -1.09 9.35 3.65
CA TYR A 13 -1.40 8.94 2.29
C TYR A 13 -0.99 9.99 1.27
N ALA A 14 -1.26 11.27 1.55
CA ALA A 14 -0.89 12.37 0.67
C ALA A 14 0.63 12.62 0.65
N ASN A 15 1.29 12.51 1.81
CA ASN A 15 2.74 12.65 1.94
C ASN A 15 3.24 11.79 3.10
N CYS A 16 3.74 10.60 2.80
CA CYS A 16 4.25 9.68 3.81
C CYS A 16 5.52 10.17 4.52
N ARG A 17 6.20 11.20 3.98
CA ARG A 17 7.40 11.82 4.57
C ARG A 17 7.09 13.03 5.44
N ILE A 18 5.82 13.33 5.70
CA ILE A 18 5.43 14.41 6.60
C ILE A 18 6.00 14.15 8.00
N SER A 19 6.68 15.16 8.56
CA SER A 19 7.24 15.07 9.94
C SER A 19 6.14 14.93 10.99
N TYR A 20 6.47 14.29 12.13
CA TYR A 20 5.55 14.19 13.26
C TYR A 20 5.18 15.57 13.83
N GLU A 21 6.09 16.54 13.79
CA GLU A 21 5.85 17.92 14.20
C GLU A 21 4.85 18.63 13.28
N ALA A 22 4.91 18.39 11.97
CA ALA A 22 3.93 18.93 11.03
C ALA A 22 2.55 18.29 11.23
N LEU A 23 2.50 16.96 11.36
CA LEU A 23 1.26 16.24 11.68
C LEU A 23 0.64 16.72 13.00
N ALA A 24 1.45 16.85 14.04
CA ALA A 24 1.06 17.32 15.37
C ALA A 24 0.36 18.68 15.33
N ARG A 25 0.89 19.63 14.54
CA ARG A 25 0.25 20.94 14.34
C ARG A 25 -1.11 20.84 13.65
N ILE A 26 -1.27 19.90 12.71
CA ILE A 26 -2.53 19.72 11.96
C ILE A 26 -3.61 19.10 12.85
N VAL A 27 -3.27 18.09 13.65
CA VAL A 27 -4.24 17.38 14.50
C VAL A 27 -4.32 17.94 15.93
N ASN A 28 -3.60 19.03 16.21
CA ASN A 28 -3.51 19.70 17.51
C ASN A 28 -3.13 18.75 18.66
N LEU A 29 -2.11 17.92 18.44
CA LEU A 29 -1.55 17.00 19.43
C LEU A 29 -0.05 17.27 19.63
N THR A 30 0.54 16.61 20.63
CA THR A 30 2.01 16.60 20.75
C THR A 30 2.61 15.66 19.69
N PRO A 31 3.86 15.91 19.24
CA PRO A 31 4.55 15.01 18.31
C PRO A 31 4.65 13.58 18.82
N ASN A 32 4.83 13.39 20.13
CA ASN A 32 4.91 12.06 20.74
C ASN A 32 3.55 11.33 20.71
N ALA A 33 2.43 12.05 20.90
CA ALA A 33 1.09 11.47 20.78
C ALA A 33 0.80 11.03 19.33
N VAL A 34 1.21 11.83 18.34
CA VAL A 34 1.12 11.46 16.92
C VAL A 34 1.96 10.23 16.61
N LYS A 35 3.22 10.19 17.09
CA LYS A 35 4.11 9.05 16.91
C LYS A 35 3.49 7.76 17.44
N ASN A 36 2.96 7.79 18.66
CA ASN A 36 2.33 6.62 19.28
C ASN A 36 1.12 6.14 18.48
N ARG A 37 0.27 7.06 18.00
CA ARG A 37 -0.88 6.72 17.16
C ARG A 37 -0.47 6.11 15.83
N LEU A 38 0.52 6.70 15.15
CA LEU A 38 1.01 6.16 13.89
C LEU A 38 1.59 4.75 14.07
N HIS A 39 2.37 4.53 15.14
CA HIS A 39 2.87 3.20 15.48
C HIS A 39 1.74 2.21 15.75
N SER A 40 0.72 2.59 16.53
CA SER A 40 -0.46 1.73 16.74
C SER A 40 -1.19 1.39 15.42
N LEU A 41 -1.24 2.31 14.45
CA LEU A 41 -1.83 2.06 13.13
C LEU A 41 -1.00 1.09 12.29
N ILE A 42 0.33 1.13 12.43
CA ILE A 42 1.25 0.18 11.78
C ILE A 42 1.12 -1.20 12.45
N ASP A 43 1.19 -1.25 13.77
CA ASP A 43 1.11 -2.50 14.54
C ASP A 43 -0.24 -3.21 14.34
N SER A 44 -1.32 -2.45 14.22
CA SER A 44 -2.66 -2.98 13.90
C SER A 44 -2.89 -3.27 12.42
N HIS A 45 -1.87 -3.11 11.56
CA HIS A 45 -1.92 -3.38 10.13
C HIS A 45 -2.93 -2.51 9.35
N VAL A 46 -3.36 -1.39 9.93
CA VAL A 46 -4.15 -0.37 9.22
C VAL A 46 -3.27 0.38 8.22
N LEU A 47 -2.02 0.66 8.59
CA LEU A 47 -0.97 1.13 7.69
C LEU A 47 0.03 0.00 7.46
N SER A 48 0.02 -0.60 6.27
CA SER A 48 0.86 -1.77 5.98
C SER A 48 2.28 -1.39 5.54
N GLN A 49 2.42 -0.36 4.70
CA GLN A 49 3.69 0.00 4.09
C GLN A 49 3.71 1.45 3.58
N PHE A 50 4.90 2.02 3.52
CA PHE A 50 5.16 3.32 2.89
C PHE A 50 5.93 3.11 1.60
N LEU A 51 5.28 3.38 0.48
CA LEU A 51 5.84 3.17 -0.85
C LEU A 51 6.04 4.50 -1.58
N ILE A 52 7.00 4.50 -2.50
CA ILE A 52 7.15 5.55 -3.51
C ILE A 52 6.40 5.07 -4.75
N THR A 53 5.50 5.90 -5.28
CA THR A 53 4.85 5.63 -6.56
C THR A 53 5.72 6.16 -7.69
N TYR A 54 6.15 5.28 -8.58
CA TYR A 54 6.83 5.64 -9.82
C TYR A 54 5.87 5.46 -11.00
N ALA A 55 6.00 6.30 -12.03
CA ALA A 55 5.35 6.06 -13.30
C ALA A 55 6.02 4.85 -13.98
N PRO A 56 5.28 3.82 -14.44
CA PRO A 56 5.87 2.64 -15.09
C PRO A 56 6.82 3.01 -16.25
N GLY A 57 6.43 3.96 -17.08
CA GLY A 57 7.28 4.43 -18.18
C GLY A 57 8.61 5.07 -17.74
N ALA A 58 8.70 5.62 -16.53
CA ALA A 58 9.95 6.18 -16.00
C ALA A 58 10.98 5.11 -15.64
N VAL A 59 10.54 3.87 -15.41
CA VAL A 59 11.42 2.72 -15.13
C VAL A 59 11.53 1.77 -16.33
N GLY A 60 11.05 2.19 -17.52
CA GLY A 60 11.02 1.37 -18.72
C GLY A 60 10.08 0.17 -18.61
N ALA A 61 9.09 0.22 -17.73
CA ALA A 61 8.11 -0.84 -17.53
C ALA A 61 6.80 -0.54 -18.25
N ASP A 62 6.25 -1.56 -18.90
CA ASP A 62 4.89 -1.54 -19.45
C ASP A 62 3.89 -2.00 -18.40
N SER A 63 2.79 -1.26 -18.25
CA SER A 63 1.70 -1.63 -17.35
C SER A 63 0.64 -2.44 -18.09
N TYR A 64 0.32 -3.64 -17.59
CA TYR A 64 -0.75 -4.48 -18.11
C TYR A 64 -1.92 -4.54 -17.13
N HIS A 65 -3.14 -4.39 -17.64
CA HIS A 65 -4.37 -4.58 -16.86
C HIS A 65 -5.01 -5.90 -17.27
N ALA A 66 -5.25 -6.79 -16.31
CA ALA A 66 -5.91 -8.07 -16.57
C ALA A 66 -7.29 -8.08 -15.89
N ILE A 67 -8.34 -8.27 -16.70
CA ILE A 67 -9.69 -8.53 -16.21
C ILE A 67 -9.91 -10.05 -16.27
N VAL A 68 -10.23 -10.65 -15.13
CA VAL A 68 -10.56 -12.07 -15.06
C VAL A 68 -12.08 -12.20 -14.99
N LEU A 69 -12.66 -12.83 -16.01
CA LEU A 69 -14.07 -13.18 -16.05
C LEU A 69 -14.20 -14.66 -15.66
N THR A 70 -14.99 -14.95 -14.63
CA THR A 70 -15.29 -16.32 -14.20
C THR A 70 -16.79 -16.60 -14.37
N ASN A 71 -17.12 -17.84 -14.70
CA ASN A 71 -18.50 -18.34 -14.76
C ASN A 71 -19.03 -18.78 -13.37
N GLY A 72 -18.24 -18.59 -12.31
CA GLY A 72 -18.63 -18.84 -10.92
C GLY A 72 -18.52 -20.29 -10.47
N THR A 73 -17.99 -21.19 -11.32
CA THR A 73 -17.74 -22.61 -10.93
C THR A 73 -16.38 -22.83 -10.26
N GLU A 74 -15.58 -21.78 -10.16
CA GLU A 74 -14.23 -21.80 -9.59
C GLU A 74 -14.26 -21.36 -8.12
N LEU A 75 -13.54 -22.06 -7.24
CA LEU A 75 -13.32 -21.58 -5.87
C LEU A 75 -12.38 -20.37 -5.92
N SER A 76 -12.71 -19.30 -5.20
CA SER A 76 -11.94 -18.04 -5.20
C SER A 76 -10.46 -18.20 -4.84
N SER A 77 -10.10 -19.29 -4.15
CA SER A 77 -8.72 -19.68 -3.82
C SER A 77 -7.90 -20.20 -5.01
N ASP A 78 -8.54 -20.65 -6.09
CA ASP A 78 -7.87 -21.35 -7.20
C ASP A 78 -7.42 -20.37 -8.29
N VAL A 79 -8.17 -19.28 -8.48
CA VAL A 79 -7.87 -18.24 -9.48
C VAL A 79 -6.57 -17.49 -9.14
N VAL A 80 -6.34 -17.22 -7.85
CA VAL A 80 -5.17 -16.43 -7.39
C VAL A 80 -3.89 -17.27 -7.37
N LYS A 81 -3.98 -18.56 -7.03
CA LYS A 81 -2.80 -19.44 -6.90
C LYS A 81 -2.16 -19.78 -8.25
N LYS A 82 -2.96 -19.92 -9.31
CA LYS A 82 -2.47 -20.47 -10.59
C LYS A 82 -1.51 -19.55 -11.36
N LYS A 83 -1.46 -18.25 -11.05
CA LYS A 83 -0.61 -17.28 -11.77
C LYS A 83 0.73 -16.97 -11.10
N SER A 84 0.87 -17.15 -9.78
CA SER A 84 2.14 -16.88 -9.08
C SER A 84 3.28 -17.79 -9.57
N ASP A 85 2.96 -19.02 -9.99
CA ASP A 85 3.96 -20.00 -10.47
C ASP A 85 4.42 -19.73 -11.92
N THR A 86 3.62 -19.03 -12.73
CA THR A 86 3.93 -18.83 -14.16
C THR A 86 4.85 -17.63 -14.40
N ILE A 87 4.83 -16.61 -13.54
CA ILE A 87 5.66 -15.40 -13.71
C ILE A 87 7.14 -15.71 -13.45
N HIS A 88 7.47 -16.71 -12.61
CA HIS A 88 8.87 -17.06 -12.30
C HIS A 88 9.62 -17.80 -13.43
N SER A 89 8.93 -18.29 -14.47
CA SER A 89 9.55 -19.11 -15.53
C SER A 89 9.90 -18.33 -16.79
N SER A 90 9.32 -17.15 -17.03
CA SER A 90 9.58 -16.35 -18.25
C SER A 90 10.75 -15.37 -18.12
N ASP A 91 11.22 -15.07 -16.91
CA ASP A 91 12.26 -14.06 -16.67
C ASP A 91 13.70 -14.60 -16.75
N ILE A 92 13.89 -15.92 -16.98
CA ILE A 92 15.24 -16.54 -17.04
C ILE A 92 15.73 -16.77 -18.49
N LEU A 93 14.93 -16.54 -19.53
CA LEU A 93 15.35 -16.80 -20.92
C LEU A 93 15.59 -15.56 -21.79
N ALA A 94 15.66 -14.36 -21.20
CA ALA A 94 15.92 -13.11 -21.94
C ALA A 94 17.09 -12.28 -21.36
N GLN A 95 18.16 -12.95 -20.87
CA GLN A 95 19.49 -12.35 -20.69
C GLN A 95 20.54 -13.14 -21.46
#